data_AF-A0AAP8PY43-F1
#
_entry.id   AF-A0AAP8PY43-F1
#
_cell.length_a   1.000
_cell.length_b   1.000
_cell.length_c   1.000
_cell.angle_alpha   90.00
_cell.angle_beta   90.00
_cell.angle_gamma   90.00
#
_symmetry.space_group_name_H-M   'P 1'
#
loop_
_entity.id
_entity.type
_entity.pdbx_description
1 polymer ?
#
loop_
_entity_poly.entity_id
_entity_poly.type
_entity_poly.pdbx_seq_one_letter_code
_entity_poly.pdbx_strand_id
1 'polypeptide(L)'
;MKTAGKNLNQGSFGQGRAQWGKAFGRSLMASMVLVVGLAGSAQAAPAANPAVTESVAPTTAPAPAAAAPESITPVNPAPTIQPPETRGMDLSIWGMYQHADAVVKAVMIGLVLASIVTWTILFAKGSELLRAKRRLRREQLALAEARSLDEASELAQNFSAESVSAVLLNDAQNELELSAESNDNNGIKERTGFRLERRVAAYSRNMGRGNGFLATIGAISPFVGLFGTVWGIMNSFIGIAHSQTTNLAVVAPGIAEALLATAMGLVAAIPAVVIYNIFARVISGHRAQVGDVAAQVLLLQGRDLDLAATAEAKRSQHAHQLRAG
;
A
#
# COMPACT_ATOMS: atom_id res chain seq x y z
N MET A 1 -18.11 -9.37 -63.70
CA MET A 1 -16.77 -8.84 -63.35
C MET A 1 -16.88 -8.32 -61.91
N LYS A 2 -16.40 -8.98 -60.83
CA LYS A 2 -14.98 -9.20 -60.41
C LYS A 2 -14.17 -7.93 -60.69
N THR A 3 -13.58 -7.16 -59.77
CA THR A 3 -12.92 -7.29 -58.44
C THR A 3 -12.76 -5.83 -57.95
N ALA A 4 -12.60 -5.41 -56.69
CA ALA A 4 -11.67 -5.86 -55.65
C ALA A 4 -12.03 -5.18 -54.31
N GLY A 5 -11.93 -5.93 -53.22
CA GLY A 5 -11.63 -5.36 -51.91
C GLY A 5 -10.11 -5.35 -51.70
N LYS A 6 -9.61 -4.41 -50.88
CA LYS A 6 -8.48 -4.62 -49.96
C LYS A 6 -8.24 -3.42 -49.03
N ASN A 7 -8.28 -3.73 -47.73
CA ASN A 7 -7.35 -3.31 -46.67
C ASN A 7 -7.19 -1.83 -46.30
N LEU A 8 -7.84 -1.45 -45.19
CA LEU A 8 -7.28 -0.48 -44.23
C LEU A 8 -7.16 -1.14 -42.85
N ASN A 9 -6.00 -1.78 -42.70
CA ASN A 9 -5.12 -1.77 -41.53
C ASN A 9 -5.75 -1.82 -40.12
N GLN A 10 -5.98 -3.04 -39.65
CA GLN A 10 -5.94 -3.37 -38.21
C GLN A 10 -4.49 -3.39 -37.76
N GLY A 11 -4.05 -2.41 -36.96
CA GLY A 11 -2.69 -2.38 -36.46
C GLY A 11 -2.39 -1.22 -35.53
N SER A 12 -3.02 -1.16 -34.35
CA SER A 12 -2.60 -0.24 -33.28
C SER A 12 -2.96 -0.70 -31.85
N PHE A 13 -3.92 -1.61 -31.66
CA PHE A 13 -4.35 -2.04 -30.32
C PHE A 13 -3.50 -3.16 -29.68
N GLY A 14 -2.47 -3.67 -30.36
CA GLY A 14 -1.67 -4.81 -29.90
C GLY A 14 -0.34 -4.48 -29.20
N GLN A 15 0.23 -3.30 -29.43
CA GLN A 15 1.58 -2.99 -28.93
C GLN A 15 1.62 -2.64 -27.43
N GLY A 16 0.51 -2.15 -26.87
CA GLY A 16 0.44 -1.78 -25.46
C GLY A 16 0.44 -2.97 -24.48
N ARG A 17 0.03 -4.18 -24.89
CA ARG A 17 0.00 -5.36 -24.00
C ARG A 17 1.30 -6.18 -24.04
N ALA A 18 2.03 -6.16 -25.16
CA ALA A 18 3.26 -6.94 -25.32
C ALA A 18 4.46 -6.38 -24.53
N GLN A 19 4.47 -5.08 -24.22
CA GLN A 19 5.52 -4.46 -23.40
C GLN A 19 5.40 -4.81 -21.91
N TRP A 20 4.18 -5.10 -21.43
CA TRP A 20 3.89 -5.43 -20.04
C TRP A 20 4.34 -6.84 -19.65
N GLY A 21 4.28 -7.80 -20.58
CA GLY A 21 4.72 -9.17 -20.34
C GLY A 21 6.24 -9.33 -20.17
N LYS A 22 7.05 -8.48 -20.82
CA LYS A 22 8.53 -8.55 -20.75
C LYS A 22 9.11 -7.95 -19.47
N ALA A 23 8.40 -6.99 -18.85
CA ALA A 23 8.76 -6.42 -17.55
C ALA A 23 8.43 -7.37 -16.39
N PHE A 24 7.38 -8.19 -16.54
CA PHE A 24 6.95 -9.17 -15.53
C PHE A 24 7.97 -10.30 -15.31
N GLY A 25 8.70 -10.70 -16.36
CA GLY A 25 9.67 -11.82 -16.30
C GLY A 25 11.04 -11.48 -15.71
N ARG A 26 11.44 -10.20 -15.61
CA ARG A 26 12.78 -9.81 -15.15
C ARG A 26 12.85 -9.37 -13.68
N SER A 27 11.71 -9.11 -13.04
CA SER A 27 11.68 -8.55 -11.68
C SER A 27 11.54 -9.59 -10.55
N LEU A 28 11.40 -10.88 -10.90
CA LEU A 28 11.25 -11.98 -9.93
C LEU A 28 12.59 -12.43 -9.30
N MET A 29 13.72 -11.89 -9.76
CA MET A 29 15.09 -12.25 -9.35
C MET A 29 15.81 -11.19 -8.49
N ALA A 30 15.11 -10.17 -8.01
CA ALA A 30 15.71 -9.12 -7.17
C ALA A 30 15.01 -9.07 -5.81
N SER A 31 15.05 -10.19 -5.08
CA SER A 31 14.65 -10.27 -3.68
C SER A 31 15.88 -10.58 -2.84
N MET A 32 16.61 -9.55 -2.41
CA MET A 32 17.44 -9.63 -1.20
C MET A 32 17.85 -8.22 -0.76
N VAL A 33 17.66 -7.95 0.53
CA VAL A 33 18.24 -6.85 1.33
C VAL A 33 17.61 -5.47 1.13
N LEU A 34 16.66 -5.10 2.01
CA LEU A 34 16.88 -4.04 3.01
C LEU A 34 15.69 -3.97 4.00
N VAL A 35 15.89 -4.52 5.21
CA VAL A 35 15.09 -4.21 6.40
C VAL A 35 16.04 -3.59 7.40
N VAL A 36 15.97 -2.28 7.60
CA VAL A 36 16.52 -1.62 8.79
C VAL A 36 15.64 -0.42 9.15
N GLY A 37 15.14 -0.43 10.37
CA GLY A 37 14.90 0.78 11.16
C GLY A 37 13.46 1.25 11.27
N LEU A 38 12.70 0.66 12.19
CA LEU A 38 11.69 1.35 13.00
C LEU A 38 11.31 0.46 14.19
N ALA A 39 12.16 0.48 15.22
CA ALA A 39 11.80 0.01 16.56
C ALA A 39 10.88 1.05 17.19
N GLY A 40 9.56 0.79 17.17
CA GLY A 40 8.58 1.49 17.98
C GLY A 40 8.31 0.67 19.23
N SER A 41 8.57 1.25 20.39
CA SER A 41 8.34 0.70 21.73
C SER A 41 6.88 0.29 21.94
N ALA A 42 6.62 -1.01 22.07
CA ALA A 42 5.33 -1.54 22.51
C ALA A 42 5.21 -1.42 24.04
N GLN A 43 4.26 -0.61 24.49
CA GLN A 43 3.88 -0.47 25.90
C GLN A 43 3.12 -1.73 26.35
N ALA A 44 3.62 -2.41 27.39
CA ALA A 44 2.95 -3.57 27.99
C ALA A 44 1.69 -3.14 28.78
N ALA A 45 0.62 -3.95 28.67
CA ALA A 45 -0.60 -3.84 29.46
C ALA A 45 -0.37 -4.32 30.92
N PRO A 46 -1.16 -3.83 31.91
CA PRO A 46 -0.86 -4.04 33.33
C PRO A 46 -1.26 -5.44 33.81
N ALA A 47 -0.45 -5.98 34.74
CA ALA A 47 -0.61 -7.29 35.36
C ALA A 47 -1.79 -7.31 36.35
N ALA A 48 -2.61 -8.37 36.30
CA ALA A 48 -3.62 -8.71 37.30
C ALA A 48 -3.06 -9.70 38.34
N ASN A 49 -3.56 -9.57 39.57
CA ASN A 49 -3.13 -10.13 40.85
C ASN A 49 -2.73 -11.63 40.92
N PRO A 50 -1.91 -12.01 41.92
CA PRO A 50 -1.52 -13.40 42.18
C PRO A 50 -2.66 -14.18 42.87
N ALA A 51 -2.89 -15.40 42.38
CA ALA A 51 -3.75 -16.39 43.02
C ALA A 51 -3.04 -17.02 44.23
N VAL A 52 -3.81 -17.23 45.29
CA VAL A 52 -3.43 -17.87 46.56
C VAL A 52 -3.14 -19.36 46.32
N THR A 53 -1.96 -19.82 46.72
CA THR A 53 -1.64 -21.25 46.84
C THR A 53 -2.08 -21.76 48.22
N GLU A 54 -3.14 -22.55 48.27
CA GLU A 54 -3.44 -23.40 49.44
C GLU A 54 -2.50 -24.62 49.45
N SER A 55 -1.73 -24.75 50.53
CA SER A 55 -0.89 -25.89 50.84
C SER A 55 -1.66 -26.85 51.74
N VAL A 56 -2.06 -28.01 51.21
CA VAL A 56 -2.64 -29.10 52.01
C VAL A 56 -1.51 -30.06 52.40
N ALA A 57 -1.20 -30.13 53.70
CA ALA A 57 -0.30 -31.12 54.29
C ALA A 57 -1.01 -32.48 54.43
N PRO A 58 -0.34 -33.63 54.26
CA PRO A 58 -0.95 -34.93 54.52
C PRO A 58 -0.81 -35.33 56.00
N THR A 59 -1.93 -35.77 56.57
CA THR A 59 -2.05 -36.38 57.90
C THR A 59 -1.37 -37.76 57.92
N THR A 60 -0.53 -38.00 58.93
CA THR A 60 0.12 -39.28 59.22
C THR A 60 -0.89 -40.31 59.78
N ALA A 61 -0.95 -41.49 59.16
CA ALA A 61 -1.57 -42.70 59.74
C ALA A 61 -0.47 -43.68 60.20
N PRO A 62 -0.68 -44.50 61.26
CA PRO A 62 0.38 -45.32 61.84
C PRO A 62 0.60 -46.65 61.11
N ALA A 63 1.86 -47.10 61.13
CA ALA A 63 2.40 -48.28 60.48
C ALA A 63 1.90 -49.62 61.07
N PRO A 64 1.72 -50.69 60.26
CA PRO A 64 1.72 -52.06 60.74
C PRO A 64 3.11 -52.70 60.71
N ALA A 65 3.28 -53.68 61.59
CA ALA A 65 4.52 -54.32 62.01
C ALA A 65 5.23 -55.18 60.95
N ALA A 66 6.52 -55.36 61.19
CA ALA A 66 7.50 -56.10 60.39
C ALA A 66 7.19 -57.60 60.25
N ALA A 67 7.37 -58.11 59.03
CA ALA A 67 7.56 -59.53 58.73
C ALA A 67 8.86 -59.71 57.92
N ALA A 68 9.51 -60.86 58.16
CA ALA A 68 10.89 -61.23 57.79
C ALA A 68 11.19 -61.26 56.27
N PRO A 69 12.48 -61.24 55.85
CA PRO A 69 12.84 -61.11 54.45
C PRO A 69 12.72 -62.46 53.70
N GLU A 70 11.81 -62.53 52.73
CA GLU A 70 11.81 -63.60 51.73
C GLU A 70 12.83 -63.28 50.61
N SER A 71 13.56 -64.32 50.22
CA SER A 71 14.63 -64.32 49.22
C SER A 71 14.15 -63.81 47.85
N ILE A 72 14.79 -62.76 47.35
CA ILE A 72 14.54 -62.20 46.01
C ILE A 72 15.31 -63.05 44.99
N THR A 73 14.59 -63.79 44.15
CA THR A 73 15.15 -64.37 42.92
C THR A 73 15.37 -63.25 41.90
N PRO A 74 16.47 -63.28 41.10
CA PRO A 74 16.73 -62.22 40.14
C PRO A 74 15.67 -62.28 39.03
N VAL A 75 14.79 -61.27 39.02
CA VAL A 75 13.81 -61.05 37.95
C VAL A 75 14.57 -60.72 36.66
N ASN A 76 14.23 -61.45 35.60
CA ASN A 76 14.64 -61.28 34.21
C ASN A 76 14.81 -59.78 33.84
N PRO A 77 15.88 -59.34 33.15
CA PRO A 77 16.01 -57.95 32.74
C PRO A 77 14.78 -57.50 31.95
N ALA A 78 14.21 -56.37 32.36
CA ALA A 78 13.04 -55.78 31.72
C ALA A 78 13.26 -55.65 30.21
N PRO A 79 12.24 -55.91 29.37
CA PRO A 79 12.35 -55.65 27.95
C PRO A 79 12.75 -54.19 27.76
N THR A 80 13.86 -53.99 27.02
CA THR A 80 14.34 -52.66 26.66
C THR A 80 13.20 -51.92 25.97
N ILE A 81 12.64 -50.90 26.63
CA ILE A 81 11.68 -49.99 26.01
C ILE A 81 12.47 -49.24 24.95
N GLN A 82 12.37 -49.72 23.70
CA GLN A 82 12.81 -48.93 22.56
C GLN A 82 12.00 -47.64 22.58
N PRO A 83 12.63 -46.45 22.48
CA PRO A 83 11.89 -45.21 22.29
C PRO A 83 10.92 -45.42 21.12
N PRO A 84 9.64 -45.01 21.23
CA PRO A 84 8.74 -45.10 20.09
C PRO A 84 9.43 -44.43 18.91
N GLU A 85 9.51 -45.14 17.79
CA GLU A 85 10.11 -44.57 16.59
C GLU A 85 9.42 -43.23 16.32
N THR A 86 10.17 -42.16 16.51
CA THR A 86 9.82 -40.84 16.01
C THR A 86 9.87 -40.97 14.49
N ARG A 87 8.78 -41.47 13.89
CA ARG A 87 8.45 -41.11 12.51
C ARG A 87 8.42 -39.60 12.51
N GLY A 88 9.53 -39.00 12.09
CA GLY A 88 9.74 -37.56 12.15
C GLY A 88 8.54 -36.91 11.50
N MET A 89 7.68 -36.31 12.31
CA MET A 89 6.68 -35.40 11.79
C MET A 89 7.48 -34.29 11.13
N ASP A 90 7.43 -34.23 9.80
CA ASP A 90 8.14 -33.22 9.05
C ASP A 90 7.45 -31.88 9.32
N LEU A 91 7.93 -31.18 10.36
CA LEU A 91 7.52 -29.83 10.74
C LEU A 91 8.09 -28.79 9.75
N SER A 92 8.53 -29.20 8.57
CA SER A 92 8.80 -28.28 7.47
C SER A 92 7.52 -27.51 7.11
N ILE A 93 7.68 -26.28 6.63
CA ILE A 93 6.57 -25.44 6.16
C ILE A 93 5.75 -26.18 5.09
N TRP A 94 6.42 -27.01 4.28
CA TRP A 94 5.77 -27.82 3.25
C TRP A 94 4.96 -28.98 3.83
N GLY A 95 5.51 -29.71 4.82
CA GLY A 95 4.80 -30.77 5.52
C GLY A 95 3.54 -30.26 6.23
N MET A 96 3.68 -29.14 6.94
CA MET A 96 2.55 -28.45 7.59
C MET A 96 1.51 -27.96 6.57
N TYR A 97 1.94 -27.43 5.42
CA TYR A 97 1.00 -27.03 4.37
C TYR A 97 0.20 -28.22 3.83
N GLN A 98 0.83 -29.38 3.62
CA GLN A 98 0.13 -30.55 3.07
C GLN A 98 -0.94 -31.09 4.03
N HIS A 99 -0.68 -31.07 5.34
CA HIS A 99 -1.59 -31.56 6.36
C HIS A 99 -2.71 -30.56 6.73
N ALA A 100 -2.59 -29.30 6.33
CA ALA A 100 -3.60 -28.28 6.59
C ALA A 100 -4.96 -28.54 5.96
N ASP A 101 -6.00 -28.12 6.69
CA ASP A 101 -7.38 -28.10 6.23
C ASP A 101 -7.56 -27.20 4.99
N ALA A 102 -8.54 -27.52 4.15
CA ALA A 102 -8.81 -26.80 2.92
C ALA A 102 -9.05 -25.29 3.14
N VAL A 103 -9.71 -24.92 4.24
CA VAL A 103 -9.96 -23.51 4.58
C VAL A 103 -8.67 -22.81 4.98
N VAL A 104 -7.83 -23.42 5.81
CA VAL A 104 -6.53 -22.84 6.21
C VAL A 104 -5.65 -22.68 4.97
N LYS A 105 -5.60 -23.68 4.09
CA LYS A 105 -4.90 -23.58 2.79
C LYS A 105 -5.38 -22.38 1.96
N ALA A 106 -6.70 -22.16 1.87
CA ALA A 106 -7.26 -21.01 1.15
C ALA A 106 -6.85 -19.68 1.79
N VAL A 107 -6.88 -19.57 3.12
CA VAL A 107 -6.40 -18.39 3.87
C VAL A 107 -4.93 -18.12 3.57
N MET A 108 -4.07 -19.13 3.66
CA MET A 108 -2.64 -19.01 3.41
C MET A 108 -2.34 -18.56 1.98
N ILE A 109 -2.97 -19.18 0.98
CA ILE A 109 -2.82 -18.78 -0.44
C ILE A 109 -3.31 -17.35 -0.67
N GLY A 110 -4.47 -16.99 -0.11
CA GLY A 110 -5.03 -15.65 -0.22
C GLY A 110 -4.10 -14.57 0.33
N LEU A 111 -3.48 -14.82 1.48
CA LEU A 111 -2.49 -13.91 2.09
C LEU A 111 -1.22 -13.77 1.25
N VAL A 112 -0.73 -14.86 0.66
CA VAL A 112 0.40 -14.82 -0.27
C VAL A 112 0.08 -13.99 -1.51
N LEU A 113 -1.11 -14.16 -2.10
CA LEU A 113 -1.56 -13.36 -3.24
C LEU A 113 -1.70 -11.88 -2.87
N ALA A 114 -2.25 -11.56 -1.70
CA ALA A 114 -2.34 -10.20 -1.20
C ALA A 114 -0.95 -9.55 -1.02
N SER A 115 0.04 -10.31 -0.55
CA SER A 115 1.43 -9.87 -0.47
C SER A 115 2.01 -9.57 -1.86
N ILE A 116 1.81 -10.46 -2.84
CA ILE A 116 2.26 -10.23 -4.23
C ILE A 116 1.64 -8.95 -4.82
N VAL A 117 0.34 -8.73 -4.61
CA VAL A 117 -0.35 -7.51 -5.05
C VAL A 117 0.27 -6.27 -4.38
N THR A 118 0.57 -6.34 -3.08
CA THR A 118 1.19 -5.25 -2.32
C THR A 118 2.54 -4.85 -2.92
N TRP A 119 3.42 -5.83 -3.18
CA TRP A 119 4.71 -5.58 -3.83
C TRP A 119 4.58 -5.09 -5.27
N THR A 120 3.62 -5.62 -6.02
CA THR A 120 3.34 -5.16 -7.39
C THR A 120 2.95 -3.69 -7.41
N ILE A 121 2.06 -3.28 -6.48
CA ILE A 121 1.65 -1.88 -6.33
C ILE A 121 2.85 -1.01 -5.92
N LEU A 122 3.70 -1.48 -5.00
CA LEU A 122 4.90 -0.74 -4.59
C LEU A 122 5.77 -0.35 -5.78
N PHE A 123 6.13 -1.32 -6.63
CA PHE A 123 7.01 -1.05 -7.76
C PHE A 123 6.32 -0.23 -8.85
N ALA A 124 5.08 -0.58 -9.21
CA ALA A 124 4.34 0.12 -10.25
C ALA A 124 4.08 1.58 -9.85
N LYS A 125 3.39 1.81 -8.71
CA LYS A 125 3.07 3.16 -8.25
C LYS A 125 4.27 3.92 -7.72
N GLY A 126 5.25 3.24 -7.12
CA GLY A 126 6.50 3.88 -6.71
C GLY A 126 7.23 4.53 -7.89
N SER A 127 7.36 3.81 -9.01
CA SER A 127 7.99 4.36 -10.22
C SER A 127 7.21 5.53 -10.84
N GLU A 128 5.88 5.45 -10.86
CA GLU A 128 4.98 6.49 -11.35
C GLU A 128 5.11 7.78 -10.52
N LEU A 129 5.01 7.66 -9.18
CA LEU A 129 5.12 8.78 -8.26
C LEU A 129 6.50 9.43 -8.30
N LEU A 130 7.57 8.64 -8.37
CA LEU A 130 8.94 9.16 -8.47
C LEU A 130 9.16 9.93 -9.78
N ARG A 131 8.64 9.43 -10.90
CA ARG A 131 8.70 10.12 -12.20
C ARG A 131 7.90 11.42 -12.18
N ALA A 132 6.67 11.39 -11.66
CA ALA A 132 5.82 12.57 -11.52
C ALA A 132 6.47 13.65 -10.64
N LYS A 133 7.00 13.26 -9.47
CA LYS A 133 7.69 14.17 -8.55
C LYS A 133 8.95 14.80 -9.18
N ARG A 134 9.79 14.00 -9.84
CA ARG A 134 11.00 14.51 -10.52
C ARG A 134 10.68 15.38 -11.72
N ARG A 135 9.57 15.12 -12.41
CA ARG A 135 9.09 15.95 -13.52
C ARG A 135 8.61 17.30 -12.99
N LEU A 136 7.67 17.30 -12.05
CA LEU A 136 7.10 18.52 -11.48
C LEU A 136 8.19 19.43 -10.89
N ARG A 137 9.17 18.86 -10.18
CA ARG A 137 10.28 19.66 -9.62
C ARG A 137 11.12 20.35 -10.70
N ARG A 138 11.32 19.73 -11.86
CA ARG A 138 12.05 20.35 -12.98
C ARG A 138 11.23 21.47 -13.63
N GLU A 139 9.94 21.22 -13.84
CA GLU A 139 9.01 22.20 -14.40
C GLU A 139 8.86 23.40 -13.48
N GLN A 140 8.73 23.19 -12.17
CA GLN A 140 8.65 24.27 -11.19
C GLN A 140 9.92 25.14 -11.18
N LEU A 141 11.11 24.53 -11.32
CA LEU A 141 12.36 25.29 -11.42
C LEU A 141 12.41 26.13 -12.71
N ALA A 142 11.95 25.59 -13.84
CA ALA A 142 11.87 26.34 -15.08
C ALA A 142 10.86 27.49 -14.99
N LEU A 143 9.71 27.27 -14.36
CA LEU A 143 8.68 28.29 -14.18
C LEU A 143 9.07 29.35 -13.14
N ALA A 144 9.97 29.06 -12.20
CA ALA A 144 10.37 30.00 -11.15
C ALA A 144 10.96 31.32 -11.69
N GLU A 145 11.53 31.30 -12.90
CA GLU A 145 12.13 32.47 -13.54
C GLU A 145 11.14 33.29 -14.37
N ALA A 146 9.96 32.72 -14.70
CA ALA A 146 8.97 33.37 -15.55
C ALA A 146 8.39 34.63 -14.92
N ARG A 147 8.32 35.71 -15.70
CA ARG A 147 7.87 37.04 -15.27
C ARG A 147 6.49 37.41 -15.80
N SER A 148 6.00 36.72 -16.82
CA SER A 148 4.63 36.84 -17.33
C SER A 148 4.01 35.46 -17.55
N LEU A 149 2.69 35.44 -17.68
CA LEU A 149 1.93 34.25 -18.04
C LEU A 149 2.31 33.75 -19.44
N ASP A 150 2.55 34.66 -20.38
CA ASP A 150 2.96 34.32 -21.75
C ASP A 150 4.34 33.63 -21.78
N GLU A 151 5.32 34.15 -21.04
CA GLU A 151 6.64 33.53 -20.90
C GLU A 151 6.54 32.14 -20.26
N ALA A 152 5.71 32.02 -19.20
CA ALA A 152 5.46 30.73 -18.58
C ALA A 152 4.81 29.72 -19.54
N SER A 153 3.88 30.18 -20.39
CA SER A 153 3.26 29.36 -21.45
C SER A 153 4.28 28.88 -22.47
N GLU A 154 5.14 29.77 -22.95
CA GLU A 154 6.19 29.43 -23.92
C GLU A 154 7.15 28.37 -23.37
N LEU A 155 7.59 28.52 -22.12
CA LEU A 155 8.40 27.51 -21.44
C LEU A 155 7.67 26.16 -21.34
N ALA A 156 6.36 26.19 -21.09
CA ALA A 156 5.55 25.00 -20.95
C ALA A 156 5.32 24.22 -22.27
N GLN A 157 5.52 24.84 -23.43
CA GLN A 157 5.47 24.13 -24.72
C GLN A 157 6.55 23.05 -24.83
N ASN A 158 7.65 23.21 -24.11
CA ASN A 158 8.74 22.23 -24.04
C ASN A 158 8.51 21.14 -22.98
N PHE A 159 7.44 21.21 -22.20
CA PHE A 159 7.13 20.21 -21.18
C PHE A 159 6.52 18.95 -21.80
N SER A 160 6.53 17.87 -21.04
CA SER A 160 5.95 16.60 -21.48
C SER A 160 4.43 16.70 -21.62
N ALA A 161 3.82 15.94 -22.52
CA ALA A 161 2.37 15.87 -22.69
C ALA A 161 1.59 15.48 -21.42
N GLU A 162 2.22 14.81 -20.45
CA GLU A 162 1.61 14.49 -19.14
C GLU A 162 1.97 15.50 -18.04
N SER A 163 2.53 16.67 -18.40
CA SER A 163 2.87 17.74 -17.46
C SER A 163 1.61 18.36 -16.87
N VAL A 164 1.53 18.38 -15.54
CA VAL A 164 0.45 19.08 -14.82
C VAL A 164 0.62 20.60 -14.97
N SER A 165 1.87 21.09 -14.97
CA SER A 165 2.19 22.51 -15.08
C SER A 165 1.74 23.10 -16.41
N ALA A 166 2.06 22.44 -17.52
CA ALA A 166 1.65 22.88 -18.85
C ALA A 166 0.13 22.88 -19.00
N VAL A 167 -0.49 21.83 -18.47
CA VAL A 167 -1.92 21.72 -18.40
C VAL A 167 -2.48 22.94 -17.67
N LEU A 168 -2.08 23.24 -16.42
CA LEU A 168 -2.56 24.40 -15.64
C LEU A 168 -2.39 25.75 -16.39
N LEU A 169 -1.25 25.97 -17.05
CA LEU A 169 -1.01 27.16 -17.87
C LEU A 169 -1.96 27.27 -19.07
N ASN A 170 -2.26 26.15 -19.72
CA ASN A 170 -3.22 26.12 -20.83
C ASN A 170 -4.64 26.43 -20.34
N ASP A 171 -5.02 26.05 -19.12
CA ASP A 171 -6.33 26.42 -18.56
C ASP A 171 -6.43 27.93 -18.29
N ALA A 172 -5.35 28.55 -17.81
CA ALA A 172 -5.33 29.98 -17.56
C ALA A 172 -5.38 30.80 -18.87
N GLN A 173 -4.61 30.38 -19.88
CA GLN A 173 -4.68 30.99 -21.21
C GLN A 173 -6.04 30.80 -21.87
N ASN A 174 -6.60 29.59 -21.80
CA ASN A 174 -7.92 29.32 -22.34
C ASN A 174 -9.00 30.18 -21.67
N GLU A 175 -8.90 30.47 -20.37
CA GLU A 175 -9.83 31.39 -19.71
C GLU A 175 -9.68 32.83 -20.22
N LEU A 176 -8.46 33.28 -20.52
CA LEU A 176 -8.21 34.59 -21.14
C LEU A 176 -8.81 34.66 -22.55
N GLU A 177 -8.63 33.62 -23.36
CA GLU A 177 -9.22 33.52 -24.72
C GLU A 177 -10.75 33.56 -24.67
N LEU A 178 -11.36 32.80 -23.76
CA LEU A 178 -12.82 32.78 -23.56
C LEU A 178 -13.34 34.12 -23.02
N SER A 179 -12.48 34.92 -22.40
CA SER A 179 -12.80 36.22 -21.80
C SER A 179 -12.27 37.41 -22.60
N ALA A 180 -11.84 37.21 -23.85
CA ALA A 180 -11.16 38.24 -24.62
C ALA A 180 -11.99 39.53 -24.81
N GLU A 181 -13.32 39.42 -24.79
CA GLU A 181 -14.26 40.55 -24.91
C GLU A 181 -14.74 41.09 -23.55
N SER A 182 -14.30 40.50 -22.44
CA SER A 182 -14.72 40.88 -21.09
C SER A 182 -13.83 41.98 -20.52
N ASN A 183 -14.45 43.05 -20.00
CA ASN A 183 -13.76 44.11 -19.27
C ASN A 183 -13.63 43.83 -17.76
N ASP A 184 -14.19 42.72 -17.28
CA ASP A 184 -14.14 42.32 -15.87
C ASP A 184 -12.93 41.42 -15.56
N ASN A 185 -11.81 42.04 -15.21
CA ASN A 185 -10.60 41.33 -14.81
C ASN A 185 -10.76 40.53 -13.51
N ASN A 186 -11.64 40.97 -12.59
CA ASN A 186 -11.87 40.24 -11.34
C ASN A 186 -12.59 38.93 -11.61
N GLY A 187 -13.61 38.95 -12.47
CA GLY A 187 -14.30 37.74 -12.92
C GLY A 187 -13.36 36.74 -13.62
N ILE A 188 -12.39 37.21 -14.42
CA ILE A 188 -11.37 36.35 -15.04
C ILE A 188 -10.48 35.69 -13.98
N LYS A 189 -10.01 36.46 -12.99
CA LYS A 189 -9.18 35.94 -11.89
C LYS A 189 -9.94 34.87 -11.08
N GLU A 190 -11.20 35.13 -10.74
CA GLU A 190 -12.04 34.19 -10.00
C GLU A 190 -12.30 32.90 -10.77
N ARG A 191 -12.69 33.00 -12.05
CA ARG A 191 -12.93 31.83 -12.92
C ARG A 191 -11.68 30.99 -13.10
N THR A 192 -10.54 31.63 -13.35
CA THR A 192 -9.25 30.91 -13.45
C THR A 192 -8.90 30.23 -12.13
N GLY A 193 -9.01 30.95 -11.00
CA GLY A 193 -8.79 30.40 -9.66
C GLY A 193 -9.60 29.13 -9.41
N PHE A 194 -10.91 29.20 -9.66
CA PHE A 194 -11.82 28.06 -9.51
C PHE A 194 -11.45 26.88 -10.42
N ARG A 195 -11.10 27.15 -11.69
CA ARG A 195 -10.68 26.10 -12.64
C ARG A 195 -9.42 25.39 -12.16
N LEU A 196 -8.38 26.14 -11.78
CA LEU A 196 -7.11 25.56 -11.36
C LEU A 196 -7.25 24.79 -10.05
N GLU A 197 -8.01 25.29 -9.07
CA GLU A 197 -8.28 24.56 -7.81
C GLU A 197 -8.97 23.21 -8.09
N ARG A 198 -10.02 23.23 -8.91
CA ARG A 198 -10.74 22.01 -9.30
C ARG A 198 -9.81 21.01 -9.99
N ARG A 199 -8.87 21.51 -10.80
CA ARG A 199 -7.90 20.67 -11.50
C ARG A 199 -6.86 20.06 -10.57
N VAL A 200 -6.31 20.84 -9.63
CA VAL A 200 -5.41 20.34 -8.57
C VAL A 200 -6.09 19.22 -7.78
N ALA A 201 -7.36 19.42 -7.42
CA ALA A 201 -8.15 18.40 -6.71
C ALA A 201 -8.40 17.14 -7.56
N ALA A 202 -8.64 17.28 -8.87
CA ALA A 202 -8.78 16.14 -9.78
C ALA A 202 -7.49 15.33 -9.89
N TYR A 203 -6.33 16.00 -10.05
CA TYR A 203 -5.03 15.33 -10.09
C TYR A 203 -4.71 14.59 -8.80
N SER A 204 -5.00 15.19 -7.63
CA SER A 204 -4.81 14.54 -6.34
C SER A 204 -5.63 13.23 -6.22
N ARG A 205 -6.88 13.24 -6.70
CA ARG A 205 -7.74 12.04 -6.69
C ARG A 205 -7.20 10.96 -7.61
N ASN A 206 -6.77 11.32 -8.83
CA ASN A 206 -6.20 10.37 -9.78
C ASN A 206 -4.89 9.74 -9.25
N MET A 207 -4.07 10.51 -8.54
CA MET A 207 -2.82 10.00 -7.97
C MET A 207 -3.06 9.03 -6.80
N GLY A 208 -4.17 9.18 -6.09
CA GLY A 208 -4.60 8.28 -5.00
C GLY A 208 -5.15 6.92 -5.46
N ARG A 209 -5.39 6.74 -6.76
CA ARG A 209 -5.98 5.50 -7.30
C ARG A 209 -5.06 4.30 -7.04
N GLY A 210 -5.64 3.22 -6.54
CA GLY A 210 -4.90 2.00 -6.19
C GLY A 210 -4.38 1.96 -4.75
N ASN A 211 -4.21 3.12 -4.09
CA ASN A 211 -3.77 3.16 -2.69
C ASN A 211 -4.82 2.56 -1.74
N GLY A 212 -6.10 2.57 -2.13
CA GLY A 212 -7.17 1.91 -1.39
C GLY A 212 -6.97 0.40 -1.21
N PHE A 213 -6.36 -0.30 -2.19
CA PHE A 213 -6.07 -1.74 -2.04
C PHE A 213 -5.04 -2.00 -0.94
N LEU A 214 -3.99 -1.17 -0.86
CA LEU A 214 -2.99 -1.27 0.22
C LEU A 214 -3.63 -1.03 1.59
N ALA A 215 -4.52 -0.03 1.69
CA ALA A 215 -5.26 0.26 2.91
C ALA A 215 -6.13 -0.93 3.33
N THR A 216 -6.89 -1.51 2.38
CA THR A 216 -7.74 -2.67 2.65
C THR A 216 -6.91 -3.88 3.04
N ILE A 217 -5.87 -4.24 2.27
CA ILE A 217 -5.00 -5.40 2.57
C ILE A 217 -4.36 -5.21 3.94
N GLY A 218 -3.78 -4.05 4.21
CA GLY A 218 -3.15 -3.74 5.51
C GLY A 218 -4.12 -3.85 6.68
N ALA A 219 -5.37 -3.41 6.50
CA ALA A 219 -6.39 -3.45 7.54
C ALA A 219 -6.93 -4.87 7.79
N ILE A 220 -7.20 -5.65 6.74
CA ILE A 220 -7.93 -6.92 6.88
C ILE A 220 -7.02 -8.15 7.01
N SER A 221 -5.79 -8.11 6.50
CA SER A 221 -4.89 -9.28 6.50
C SER A 221 -4.62 -9.88 7.89
N PRO A 222 -4.46 -9.10 8.98
CA PRO A 222 -4.31 -9.68 10.31
C PRO A 222 -5.56 -10.46 10.75
N PHE A 223 -6.75 -9.97 10.42
CA PHE A 223 -8.01 -10.63 10.75
C PHE A 223 -8.25 -11.88 9.91
N VAL A 224 -7.82 -11.88 8.65
CA VAL A 224 -7.84 -13.07 7.79
C VAL A 224 -6.90 -14.14 8.34
N GLY A 225 -5.72 -13.76 8.84
CA GLY A 225 -4.81 -14.68 9.54
C GLY A 225 -5.40 -15.22 10.85
N LEU A 226 -6.01 -14.34 11.66
CA LEU A 226 -6.71 -14.70 12.89
C LEU A 226 -7.86 -15.70 12.62
N PHE A 227 -8.63 -15.48 11.55
CA PHE A 227 -9.65 -16.44 11.12
C PHE A 227 -9.04 -17.82 10.84
N GLY A 228 -7.90 -17.87 10.14
CA GLY A 228 -7.15 -19.10 9.91
C GLY A 228 -6.74 -19.81 11.21
N THR A 229 -6.28 -19.05 12.22
CA THR A 229 -5.96 -19.66 13.53
C THR A 229 -7.17 -20.25 14.23
N VAL A 230 -8.28 -19.51 14.28
CA VAL A 230 -9.50 -19.94 14.97
C VAL A 230 -10.03 -21.22 14.31
N TRP A 231 -10.04 -21.25 12.98
CA TRP A 231 -10.46 -22.43 12.23
C TRP A 231 -9.56 -23.65 12.48
N GLY A 232 -8.23 -23.48 12.42
CA GLY A 232 -7.28 -24.58 12.63
C GLY A 232 -7.32 -25.14 14.06
N ILE A 233 -7.45 -24.27 15.07
CA ILE A 233 -7.61 -24.68 16.47
C ILE A 233 -8.95 -25.42 16.66
N MET A 234 -10.04 -24.91 16.07
CA MET A 234 -11.35 -25.59 16.11
C MET A 234 -11.27 -27.01 15.53
N ASN A 235 -10.67 -27.17 14.35
CA ASN A 235 -10.50 -28.49 13.73
C ASN A 235 -9.59 -29.41 14.56
N SER A 236 -8.58 -28.87 15.23
CA SER A 236 -7.72 -29.64 16.14
C SER A 236 -8.52 -30.18 17.33
N PHE A 237 -9.40 -29.37 17.94
CA PHE A 237 -10.28 -29.83 19.02
C PHE A 237 -11.31 -30.86 18.57
N ILE A 238 -11.87 -30.72 17.37
CA ILE A 238 -12.76 -31.74 16.77
C ILE A 238 -12.01 -33.08 16.62
N GLY A 239 -10.74 -33.05 16.21
CA GLY A 239 -9.89 -34.24 16.14
C GLY A 239 -9.68 -34.95 17.48
N ILE A 240 -9.51 -34.20 18.58
CA ILE A 240 -9.44 -34.76 19.95
C ILE A 240 -10.76 -35.45 20.30
N ALA A 241 -11.89 -34.78 20.05
CA ALA A 241 -13.21 -35.31 20.38
C ALA A 241 -13.51 -36.63 19.64
N HIS A 242 -13.14 -36.74 18.36
CA HIS A 242 -13.32 -37.95 17.57
C HIS A 242 -12.37 -39.09 17.96
N SER A 243 -11.11 -38.76 18.25
CA SER A 243 -10.08 -39.76 18.55
C SER A 243 -10.13 -40.28 19.99
N GLN A 244 -10.90 -39.62 20.87
CA GLN A 244 -11.06 -39.97 22.29
C GLN A 244 -9.71 -40.09 23.04
N THR A 245 -8.65 -39.47 22.52
CA THR A 245 -7.32 -39.48 23.10
C THR A 245 -6.87 -38.05 23.40
N THR A 246 -6.30 -37.86 24.59
CA THR A 246 -5.71 -36.59 25.03
C THR A 246 -4.25 -36.44 24.58
N ASN A 247 -3.77 -37.30 23.68
CA ASN A 247 -2.40 -37.24 23.21
C ASN A 247 -2.13 -35.96 22.40
N LEU A 248 -1.36 -35.05 23.00
CA LEU A 248 -0.99 -33.76 22.42
C LEU A 248 -0.22 -33.89 21.10
N ALA A 249 0.45 -35.01 20.84
CA ALA A 249 1.18 -35.23 19.61
C ALA A 249 0.27 -35.22 18.37
N VAL A 250 -1.01 -35.60 18.52
CA VAL A 250 -1.98 -35.68 17.41
C VAL A 250 -2.45 -34.29 16.97
N VAL A 251 -2.47 -33.32 17.87
CA VAL A 251 -2.98 -31.96 17.61
C VAL A 251 -1.90 -30.90 17.41
N ALA A 252 -0.67 -31.17 17.85
CA ALA A 252 0.44 -30.23 17.71
C ALA A 252 0.63 -29.71 16.27
N PRO A 253 0.49 -30.53 15.20
CA PRO A 253 0.59 -30.03 13.82
C PRO A 253 -0.50 -29.01 13.46
N GLY A 254 -1.76 -29.29 13.78
CA GLY A 254 -2.89 -28.41 13.44
C GLY A 254 -2.83 -27.06 14.17
N ILE A 255 -2.33 -27.05 15.42
CA ILE A 255 -2.09 -25.80 16.16
C ILE A 255 -0.93 -25.02 15.55
N ALA A 256 0.16 -25.69 15.15
CA ALA A 256 1.29 -25.03 14.50
C ALA A 256 0.89 -24.38 13.17
N GLU A 257 0.08 -25.07 12.34
CA GLU A 257 -0.46 -24.55 11.08
C GLU A 257 -1.39 -23.35 11.30
N ALA A 258 -2.26 -23.43 12.31
CA ALA A 258 -3.09 -22.32 12.73
C ALA A 258 -2.22 -21.09 13.01
N LEU A 259 -1.22 -21.21 13.88
CA LEU A 259 -0.32 -20.09 14.24
C LEU A 259 0.43 -19.52 13.03
N LEU A 260 0.83 -20.38 12.08
CA LEU A 260 1.46 -19.96 10.82
C LEU A 260 0.53 -19.05 9.99
N ALA A 261 -0.78 -19.31 9.96
CA ALA A 261 -1.73 -18.48 9.23
C ALA A 261 -1.78 -17.04 9.77
N THR A 262 -1.75 -16.86 11.10
CA THR A 262 -1.67 -15.52 11.71
C THR A 262 -0.34 -14.84 11.43
N ALA A 263 0.78 -15.57 11.52
CA ALA A 263 2.09 -15.03 11.19
C ALA A 263 2.12 -14.51 9.74
N MET A 264 1.57 -15.25 8.78
CA MET A 264 1.46 -14.79 7.39
C MET A 264 0.51 -13.59 7.23
N GLY A 265 -0.56 -13.52 8.03
CA GLY A 265 -1.45 -12.35 8.08
C GLY A 265 -0.69 -11.08 8.40
N LEU A 266 0.20 -11.13 9.39
CA LEU A 266 1.06 -10.00 9.78
C LEU A 266 2.12 -9.69 8.71
N VAL A 267 2.74 -10.71 8.12
CA VAL A 267 3.72 -10.53 7.03
C VAL A 267 3.10 -9.87 5.80
N ALA A 268 1.83 -10.14 5.49
CA ALA A 268 1.11 -9.44 4.43
C ALA A 268 0.68 -8.03 4.84
N ALA A 269 0.24 -7.83 6.09
CA ALA A 269 -0.30 -6.56 6.58
C ALA A 269 0.77 -5.47 6.73
N ILE A 270 1.90 -5.79 7.37
CA ILE A 270 2.90 -4.79 7.78
C ILE A 270 3.46 -4.03 6.57
N PRO A 271 3.93 -4.68 5.49
CA PRO A 271 4.40 -3.98 4.31
C PRO A 271 3.29 -3.14 3.67
N ALA A 272 2.07 -3.66 3.58
CA ALA A 272 0.94 -2.94 2.98
C ALA A 272 0.66 -1.61 3.69
N VAL A 273 0.64 -1.61 5.03
CA VAL A 273 0.45 -0.40 5.84
C VAL A 273 1.60 0.59 5.68
N VAL A 274 2.85 0.11 5.70
CA VAL A 274 4.03 0.97 5.52
C VAL A 274 4.02 1.64 4.15
N ILE A 275 3.79 0.87 3.08
CA ILE A 275 3.75 1.37 1.71
C ILE A 275 2.60 2.37 1.53
N TYR A 276 1.41 2.04 2.06
CA TYR A 276 0.25 2.95 2.06
C TYR A 276 0.60 4.31 2.68
N ASN A 277 1.23 4.32 3.85
CA ASN A 277 1.59 5.55 4.56
C ASN A 277 2.64 6.37 3.80
N ILE A 278 3.63 5.71 3.20
CA ILE A 278 4.63 6.38 2.35
C ILE A 278 3.95 7.02 1.15
N PHE A 279 3.09 6.29 0.45
CA PHE A 279 2.38 6.81 -0.72
C PHE A 279 1.42 7.93 -0.35
N ALA A 280 0.66 7.82 0.74
CA ALA A 280 -0.19 8.90 1.22
C ALA A 280 0.60 10.19 1.46
N ARG A 281 1.79 10.10 2.10
CA ARG A 281 2.67 11.25 2.32
C ARG A 281 3.21 11.83 1.01
N VAL A 282 3.67 10.97 0.09
CA VAL A 282 4.20 11.42 -1.21
C VAL A 282 3.12 12.09 -2.06
N ILE A 283 1.91 11.53 -2.10
CA ILE A 283 0.76 12.08 -2.84
C ILE A 283 0.35 13.42 -2.26
N SER A 284 0.29 13.54 -0.93
CA SER A 284 0.00 14.81 -0.26
C SER A 284 1.05 15.87 -0.59
N GLY A 285 2.33 15.53 -0.50
CA GLY A 285 3.42 16.44 -0.89
C GLY A 285 3.37 16.83 -2.37
N HIS A 286 3.03 15.90 -3.26
CA HIS A 286 2.88 16.20 -4.68
C HIS A 286 1.69 17.13 -4.95
N ARG A 287 0.56 16.93 -4.27
CA ARG A 287 -0.59 17.84 -4.33
C ARG A 287 -0.20 19.26 -3.91
N ALA A 288 0.56 19.40 -2.82
CA ALA A 288 1.04 20.71 -2.38
C ALA A 288 1.89 21.39 -3.47
N GLN A 289 2.85 20.67 -4.05
CA GLN A 289 3.68 21.19 -5.15
C GLN A 289 2.87 21.60 -6.39
N VAL A 290 1.85 20.83 -6.76
CA VAL A 290 0.94 21.20 -7.86
C VAL A 290 0.13 22.46 -7.49
N GLY A 291 -0.26 22.59 -6.22
CA GLY A 291 -0.88 23.80 -5.69
C GLY A 291 0.03 25.02 -5.77
N ASP A 292 1.32 24.88 -5.47
CA ASP A 292 2.30 25.96 -5.60
C ASP A 292 2.42 26.44 -7.05
N VAL A 293 2.45 25.52 -8.02
CA VAL A 293 2.45 25.86 -9.45
C VAL A 293 1.16 26.57 -9.84
N ALA A 294 -0.01 26.08 -9.39
CA ALA A 294 -1.28 26.74 -9.66
C ALA A 294 -1.32 28.16 -9.07
N ALA A 295 -0.82 28.36 -7.86
CA ALA A 295 -0.70 29.66 -7.24
C ALA A 295 0.21 30.60 -8.04
N GLN A 296 1.36 30.09 -8.52
CA GLN A 296 2.25 30.87 -9.37
C GLN A 296 1.55 31.32 -10.67
N VAL A 297 0.79 30.44 -11.32
CA VAL A 297 0.00 30.79 -12.52
C VAL A 297 -1.00 31.91 -12.22
N LEU A 298 -1.73 31.83 -11.11
CA LEU A 298 -2.69 32.87 -10.70
C LEU A 298 -2.00 34.20 -10.40
N LEU A 299 -0.81 34.18 -9.78
CA LEU A 299 -0.02 35.38 -9.51
C LEU A 299 0.47 36.04 -10.79
N LEU A 300 0.94 35.25 -11.77
CA LEU A 300 1.35 35.76 -13.08
C LEU A 300 0.16 36.37 -13.82
N GLN A 301 -0.94 35.63 -13.97
CA GLN A 301 -2.14 36.13 -14.62
C GLN A 301 -2.69 37.40 -13.94
N GLY A 302 -2.76 37.38 -12.60
CA GLY A 302 -3.27 38.51 -11.82
C GLY A 302 -2.44 39.77 -12.05
N ARG A 303 -1.11 39.65 -12.02
CA ARG A 303 -0.18 40.75 -12.27
C ARG A 303 -0.28 41.27 -13.70
N ASP A 304 -0.36 40.37 -14.70
CA ASP A 304 -0.42 40.76 -16.11
C ASP A 304 -1.71 41.52 -16.43
N LEU A 305 -2.85 41.09 -15.88
CA LEU A 305 -4.13 41.80 -16.01
C LEU A 305 -4.09 43.20 -15.38
N ASP A 306 -3.47 43.35 -14.20
CA ASP A 306 -3.38 44.64 -13.51
C ASP A 306 -2.45 45.63 -14.24
N LEU A 307 -1.34 45.12 -14.78
CA LEU A 307 -0.42 45.91 -15.62
C LEU A 307 -1.09 46.34 -16.93
N ALA A 308 -1.84 45.45 -17.57
CA ALA A 308 -2.59 45.75 -18.79
C ALA A 308 -3.65 46.84 -18.56
N ALA A 309 -4.45 46.72 -17.49
CA ALA A 309 -5.45 47.71 -17.12
C ALA A 309 -4.83 49.07 -16.80
N THR A 310 -3.70 49.09 -16.08
CA THR A 310 -2.98 50.34 -15.78
C THR A 310 -2.42 51.01 -17.04
N ALA A 311 -1.90 50.21 -17.99
CA ALA A 311 -1.39 50.72 -19.25
C ALA A 311 -2.50 51.27 -20.16
N GLU A 312 -3.70 50.68 -20.13
CA GLU A 312 -4.87 51.19 -20.84
C GLU A 312 -5.38 52.51 -20.24
N ALA A 313 -5.49 52.59 -18.91
CA ALA A 313 -5.89 53.81 -18.21
C ALA A 313 -4.95 55.01 -18.49
N LYS A 314 -3.63 54.77 -18.53
CA LYS A 314 -2.65 55.81 -18.90
C LYS A 314 -2.81 56.26 -20.35
N ARG A 315 -3.05 55.34 -21.28
CA ARG A 315 -3.25 55.64 -22.71
C ARG A 315 -4.51 56.48 -22.94
N SER A 316 -5.61 56.17 -22.27
CA SER A 316 -6.86 56.92 -22.38
C SER A 316 -6.74 58.34 -21.79
N GLN A 317 -6.06 58.50 -20.65
CA GLN A 317 -5.76 59.81 -20.06
C GLN A 317 -4.92 60.69 -20.99
N HIS A 318 -3.85 60.14 -21.58
CA HIS A 318 -3.00 60.88 -22.52
C HIS A 318 -3.77 61.30 -23.79
N ALA A 319 -4.61 60.41 -24.34
CA ALA A 319 -5.45 60.73 -25.48
C ALA A 319 -6.48 61.84 -25.18
N HIS A 320 -7.00 61.91 -23.95
CA HIS A 320 -7.92 62.97 -23.54
C HIS A 320 -7.19 64.32 -23.42
N GLN A 321 -5.97 64.36 -22.89
CA GLN A 321 -5.15 65.58 -22.80
C GLN A 321 -4.82 66.17 -24.19
N LEU A 322 -4.48 65.32 -25.16
CA LEU A 322 -4.19 65.77 -26.54
C LEU A 322 -5.41 66.31 -27.29
N ARG A 323 -6.63 65.98 -26.88
CA ARG A 323 -7.87 66.51 -27.46
C ARG A 323 -8.34 67.80 -26.81
N ALA A 324 -7.83 68.12 -25.62
CA ALA A 324 -8.27 69.25 -24.81
C ALA A 324 -7.33 70.47 -24.90
N GLY A 325 -6.15 70.33 -25.51
CA GLY A 325 -5.21 71.41 -25.82
C GLY A 325 -5.18 71.73 -27.29
#